data_AF-A0A016VB65-F1
#
_entry.id   AF-A0A016VB65-F1
#
_cell.length_a   1.000
_cell.length_b   1.000
_cell.length_c   1.000
_cell.angle_alpha   90.00
_cell.angle_beta   90.00
_cell.angle_gamma   90.00
#
_symmetry.space_group_name_H-M   'P 1'
#
loop_
_entity.id
_entity.type
_entity.pdbx_description
1 polymer ?
#
loop_
_entity_poly.entity_id
_entity_poly.type
_entity_poly.pdbx_seq_one_letter_code
_entity_poly.pdbx_strand_id
1 'polypeptide(L)' 'MRQRGMAPSEICRRLKVNKKLVYRALKRLMTDDLLRTGRPVTVKTARMKKIVKERFERNPCRSMRKMATEVGV' A
#
# COMPACT_ATOMS: atom_id res chain seq x y z
N MET A 1 14.81 24.35 20.22
CA MET A 1 16.15 24.23 19.60
C MET A 1 15.99 23.64 18.18
N ARG A 2 16.24 24.41 17.11
CA ARG A 2 16.36 23.83 15.76
C ARG A 2 17.68 23.07 15.70
N GLN A 3 17.65 21.74 15.61
CA GLN A 3 18.86 20.96 15.33
C GLN A 3 19.48 21.51 14.04
N ARG A 4 20.79 21.77 14.04
CA ARG A 4 21.53 22.14 12.82
C ARG A 4 21.49 20.94 11.88
N GLY A 5 20.52 20.93 10.98
CA GLY A 5 20.46 19.96 9.88
C GLY A 5 21.64 20.19 8.93
N MET A 6 22.20 19.11 8.40
CA MET A 6 23.16 19.21 7.29
C MET A 6 22.44 19.64 6.02
N ALA A 7 23.11 20.44 5.19
CA ALA A 7 22.60 20.78 3.86
C ALA A 7 22.44 19.50 3.01
N PRO A 8 21.39 19.38 2.16
CA PRO A 8 21.20 18.22 1.31
C PRO A 8 22.40 17.91 0.39
N SER A 9 23.11 18.94 -0.07
CA SER A 9 24.35 18.80 -0.84
C SER A 9 25.46 18.10 -0.05
N GLU A 10 25.59 18.45 1.23
CA GLU A 10 26.58 17.86 2.13
C GLU A 10 26.26 16.39 2.42
N ILE A 11 24.98 16.06 2.55
CA ILE A 11 24.49 14.69 2.72
C ILE A 11 24.83 13.86 1.47
N CYS A 12 24.60 14.40 0.27
CA CYS A 12 24.96 13.73 -0.99
C CYS A 12 26.46 13.42 -1.06
N ARG A 13 27.30 14.39 -0.68
CA ARG A 13 28.76 14.26 -0.70
C ARG A 13 29.27 13.20 0.27
N ARG A 14 28.78 13.21 1.52
CA ARG A 14 29.22 12.29 2.57
C ARG A 14 28.74 10.86 2.33
N LEU A 15 27.48 10.69 1.96
CA LEU A 15 26.87 9.37 1.75
C LEU A 15 27.08 8.82 0.33
N LYS A 16 27.64 9.63 -0.59
CA LYS A 16 27.85 9.28 -2.01
C LYS A 16 26.56 8.75 -2.69
N VAL A 17 25.42 9.34 -2.34
CA VAL A 17 24.10 8.98 -2.88
C VAL A 17 23.58 10.06 -3.82
N ASN A 18 22.66 9.67 -4.70
CA ASN A 18 22.04 10.60 -5.65
C ASN A 18 21.24 11.70 -4.92
N LYS A 19 21.40 12.95 -5.35
CA LYS A 19 20.63 14.11 -4.87
C LYS A 19 19.12 13.85 -4.83
N LYS A 20 18.57 13.19 -5.85
CA LYS A 20 17.15 12.83 -5.92
C LYS A 20 16.72 11.88 -4.79
N LEU A 21 17.61 10.98 -4.35
CA LEU A 21 17.35 10.08 -3.23
C LEU A 21 17.31 10.85 -1.91
N VAL A 22 18.25 11.77 -1.69
CA VAL A 22 18.27 12.63 -0.48
C VAL A 22 17.00 13.46 -0.38
N TYR A 23 16.58 14.13 -1.45
CA TYR A 23 15.32 14.89 -1.45
C TYR A 23 14.09 14.02 -1.20
N ARG A 24 14.03 12.83 -1.82
CA ARG A 24 12.93 11.89 -1.60
C ARG A 24 12.91 11.40 -0.16
N ALA A 25 14.06 11.08 0.43
CA ALA A 25 14.16 10.63 1.81
C ALA A 25 13.79 11.73 2.81
N LEU A 26 14.27 12.96 2.62
CA LEU A 26 13.90 14.10 3.48
C LEU A 26 12.40 14.41 3.39
N LYS A 27 11.83 14.35 2.17
CA LYS A 27 10.38 14.54 1.97
C LYS A 27 9.57 13.38 2.58
N ARG A 28 10.07 12.15 2.48
CA ARG A 28 9.44 10.95 3.04
C ARG A 28 9.53 10.89 4.55
N LEU A 29 10.63 11.31 5.18
CA LEU A 29 10.74 11.34 6.64
C LEU A 29 9.63 12.19 7.31
N MET A 30 9.03 13.13 6.57
CA MET A 30 7.89 13.94 7.02
C MET A 30 6.52 13.26 6.85
N THR A 31 6.46 12.08 6.24
CA THR A 31 5.22 11.32 5.95
C THR A 31 5.44 9.86 6.34
N ASP A 32 4.60 9.28 7.19
CA ASP A 32 4.76 7.89 7.60
C ASP A 32 5.02 6.96 6.39
N ASP A 33 6.18 6.31 6.37
CA ASP A 33 6.59 5.41 5.29
C ASP A 33 5.71 4.15 5.38
N LEU A 34 4.54 4.19 4.74
CA LEU A 34 3.73 3.00 4.54
C LEU A 34 4.50 2.09 3.59
N LEU A 35 5.00 0.96 4.12
CA LEU A 35 5.53 -0.12 3.30
C LEU A 35 4.52 -0.42 2.20
N ARG A 36 4.97 -0.33 0.95
CA ARG A 36 4.11 -0.53 -0.20
C ARG A 36 3.69 -1.99 -0.21
N THR A 37 2.46 -2.27 0.22
CA THR A 37 1.88 -3.60 0.07
C THR A 37 1.74 -3.87 -1.42
N GLY A 38 2.51 -4.85 -1.91
CA GLY A 38 2.56 -5.19 -3.33
C GLY A 38 1.28 -5.87 -3.80
N ARG A 39 1.34 -7.19 -4.02
CA ARG A 39 0.13 -7.97 -4.27
C ARG A 39 -0.68 -8.12 -2.97
N PRO A 40 -2.01 -8.17 -3.05
CA PRO A 40 -2.84 -8.47 -1.89
C PRO A 40 -2.38 -9.77 -1.24
N VAL A 41 -2.09 -9.72 0.06
CA VAL A 41 -1.70 -10.90 0.87
C VAL A 41 -2.88 -11.88 1.00
N THR A 42 -4.11 -11.40 0.77
CA THR A 42 -5.32 -12.20 0.88
C THR A 42 -6.22 -12.01 -0.34
N VAL A 43 -7.06 -13.02 -0.59
CA VAL A 43 -8.08 -13.02 -1.65
C VAL A 43 -9.19 -11.98 -1.40
N LYS A 44 -9.28 -11.41 -0.19
CA LYS A 44 -10.30 -10.44 0.28
C LYS A 44 -10.09 -9.02 -0.29
N THR A 45 -9.81 -8.92 -1.58
CA THR A 45 -9.68 -7.64 -2.30
C THR A 45 -11.01 -6.89 -2.34
N ALA A 46 -10.96 -5.56 -2.52
CA ALA A 46 -12.16 -4.74 -2.67
C ALA A 46 -13.05 -5.21 -3.84
N ARG A 47 -12.45 -5.61 -4.96
CA ARG A 47 -13.15 -6.23 -6.10
C ARG A 47 -13.90 -7.48 -5.66
N MET A 48 -13.24 -8.36 -4.91
CA MET A 48 -13.86 -9.61 -4.47
C MET A 48 -15.04 -9.37 -3.53
N LYS A 49 -14.88 -8.44 -2.59
CA LYS A 49 -15.97 -8.02 -1.68
C LYS A 49 -17.16 -7.48 -2.47
N LYS A 50 -16.93 -6.69 -3.51
CA LYS A 50 -18.00 -6.15 -4.36
C LYS A 50 -18.75 -7.25 -5.10
N ILE A 51 -18.04 -8.22 -5.69
CA ILE A 51 -18.65 -9.35 -6.41
C ILE A 51 -19.51 -10.20 -5.45
N VAL A 52 -18.99 -10.54 -4.28
CA VAL A 52 -19.71 -11.31 -3.27
C VAL A 52 -20.97 -10.55 -2.81
N LYS A 53 -20.83 -9.25 -2.53
CA LYS A 53 -21.96 -8.38 -2.16
C LYS A 53 -23.05 -8.37 -3.23
N GLU A 54 -22.69 -8.11 -4.49
CA GLU A 54 -23.67 -8.07 -5.59
C GLU A 54 -24.37 -9.43 -5.79
N ARG A 55 -23.65 -10.55 -5.67
CA ARG A 55 -24.25 -11.89 -5.81
C ARG A 55 -25.20 -12.22 -4.66
N PHE A 56 -24.86 -11.79 -3.44
CA PHE A 56 -25.71 -11.96 -2.27
C PHE A 56 -26.97 -11.07 -2.37
N GLU A 57 -26.83 -9.81 -2.77
CA GLU A 57 -27.98 -8.90 -2.96
C GLU A 57 -28.94 -9.38 -4.04
N ARG A 58 -28.44 -10.00 -5.12
CA ARG A 58 -29.29 -10.61 -6.16
C ARG A 58 -30.04 -11.85 -5.68
N ASN A 59 -29.46 -12.63 -4.77
CA ASN A 59 -30.09 -13.82 -4.20
C ASN A 59 -29.57 -14.09 -2.77
N PRO A 60 -30.27 -13.59 -1.73
CA PRO A 60 -29.81 -13.69 -0.34
C PRO A 60 -29.86 -15.12 0.20
N CYS A 61 -30.69 -15.99 -0.39
CA CYS A 61 -30.80 -17.41 0.01
C CYS A 61 -29.69 -18.28 -0.59
N ARG A 62 -28.76 -17.70 -1.38
CA ARG A 62 -27.70 -18.47 -2.03
C ARG A 62 -26.70 -19.00 -1.00
N SER A 63 -26.37 -20.29 -1.12
CA SER A 63 -25.34 -20.92 -0.29
C SER A 63 -23.97 -20.28 -0.50
N MET A 64 -23.33 -19.87 0.60
CA MET A 64 -21.97 -19.32 0.61
C MET A 64 -20.94 -20.29 0.02
N ARG A 65 -21.12 -21.60 0.21
CA ARG A 65 -20.20 -22.62 -0.35
C ARG A 65 -20.22 -22.60 -1.88
N LYS A 66 -21.41 -22.55 -2.49
CA LYS A 66 -21.52 -22.46 -3.96
C LYS A 66 -20.94 -21.14 -4.47
N MET A 67 -21.18 -20.04 -3.76
CA MET A 67 -20.63 -18.73 -4.11
C MET A 67 -19.10 -18.72 -4.09
N ALA A 68 -18.47 -19.36 -3.10
CA ALA A 68 -17.01 -19.48 -3.01
C ALA A 68 -16.42 -20.21 -4.23
N THR A 69 -16.99 -21.36 -4.60
CA THR A 69 -16.57 -22.14 -5.78
C THR A 69 -16.65 -21.33 -7.07
N GLU A 70 -17.73 -20.59 -7.30
CA GLU A 70 -17.92 -19.79 -8.52
C GLU A 70 -17.02 -18.54 -8.60
N VAL A 71 -16.56 -18.07 -7.45
CA VAL A 71 -15.69 -16.89 -7.34
C VAL A 71 -14.21 -17.30 -7.31
N GLY A 72 -13.94 -18.59 -7.09
CA GLY A 72 -12.58 -19.15 -7.04
C GLY A 72 -11.86 -18.81 -5.73
N VAL A 73 -12.59 -18.81 -4.61
CA VAL A 73 -12.09 -18.54 -3.26
C VAL A 73 -12.25 -19.77 -2.37
#